data_AF-A0A4Q1ZPQ0-F1
#
_entry.id   AF-A0A4Q1ZPQ0-F1
#
_cell.length_a   1.000
_cell.length_b   1.000
_cell.length_c   1.000
_cell.angle_alpha   90.00
_cell.angle_beta   90.00
_cell.angle_gamma   90.00
#
_symmetry.space_group_name_H-M   'P 1'
#
loop_
_entity.id
_entity.type
_entity.pdbx_description
1 polymer ?
#
loop_
_entity_poly.entity_id
_entity_poly.type
_entity_poly.pdbx_seq_one_letter_code
_entity_poly.pdbx_strand_id
1 'polypeptide(L)'
;MASSTDRGAQIVQEVTARRLSAKSDLFEHGKITPATKEYSFIRRLNTLVHAGSQAWADNVPANLEDAIRADKKESRPQAELVLFGHWLLLEGRPGLQKTSGKTPDYKEILKCVAACLFGLRSRERRARNKDRLVRAGSTDVVNRSSLPRPNSRKQDITKHDLRDWWAQLFDESRKASDFDAKLKSMRRLLPAYLSHLKSGTVTHGSKSVTKSPEIHAVLDAISGEKDIQPARQQAQPLPVPAKTAPFSIPLSYSSPAEKIEYRALSGKDAPDTNLEYRCLPVSPTSRSGKTRPDRSGRIVLAPDAAIRGNYKVEALIDRIAILVDTKESLNNAFCCADAPM
;
A
#
# COMPACT_ATOMS: atom_id res chain seq x y z
N MET A 1 -3.74 33.81 -14.53
CA MET A 1 -2.69 34.83 -14.30
C MET A 1 -1.70 34.27 -13.29
N ALA A 2 -0.51 33.86 -13.70
CA ALA A 2 0.52 33.37 -12.78
C ALA A 2 1.09 34.57 -11.99
N SER A 3 1.04 34.50 -10.66
CA SER A 3 1.51 35.59 -9.80
C SER A 3 3.02 35.83 -9.99
N SER A 4 3.47 37.09 -9.88
CA SER A 4 4.90 37.47 -9.98
C SER A 4 5.83 36.62 -9.09
N THR A 5 5.31 36.15 -7.96
CA THR A 5 5.99 35.29 -6.98
C THR A 5 6.33 33.89 -7.52
N ASP A 6 5.52 33.35 -8.44
CA ASP A 6 5.75 32.03 -9.05
C ASP A 6 6.91 32.05 -10.04
N ARG A 7 7.05 33.13 -10.81
CA ARG A 7 8.16 33.28 -11.78
C ARG A 7 9.51 33.33 -11.07
N GLY A 8 9.61 34.04 -9.96
CA GLY A 8 10.85 34.10 -9.17
C GLY A 8 11.26 32.72 -8.62
N ALA A 9 10.30 31.95 -8.10
CA ALA A 9 10.55 30.61 -7.60
C ALA A 9 11.00 29.63 -8.71
N GLN A 10 10.36 29.70 -9.88
CA GLN A 10 10.72 28.89 -11.05
C GLN A 10 12.14 29.21 -11.55
N ILE A 11 12.52 30.49 -11.64
CA ILE A 11 13.87 30.89 -12.05
C ILE A 11 14.92 30.34 -11.07
N VAL A 12 14.68 30.45 -9.76
CA VAL A 12 15.60 29.93 -8.74
C VAL A 12 15.74 28.41 -8.83
N GLN A 13 14.63 27.69 -9.02
CA GLN A 13 14.66 26.24 -9.23
C GLN A 13 15.45 25.86 -10.48
N GLU A 14 15.25 26.56 -11.59
CA GLU A 14 15.95 26.28 -12.84
C GLU A 14 17.46 26.52 -12.73
N VAL A 15 17.88 27.64 -12.14
CA VAL A 15 19.30 27.92 -11.88
C VAL A 15 19.90 26.88 -10.95
N THR A 16 19.18 26.48 -9.91
CA THR A 16 19.64 25.45 -8.97
C THR A 16 19.76 24.09 -9.65
N ALA A 17 18.79 23.70 -10.48
CA ALA A 17 18.81 22.46 -11.25
C ALA A 17 20.04 22.38 -12.15
N ARG A 18 20.36 23.46 -12.88
CA ARG A 18 21.56 23.55 -13.73
C ARG A 18 22.85 23.43 -12.91
N ARG A 19 22.92 24.08 -11.75
CA ARG A 19 24.07 23.98 -10.84
C ARG A 19 24.25 22.57 -10.29
N LEU A 20 23.17 21.89 -9.91
CA LEU A 20 23.22 20.51 -9.43
C LEU A 20 23.74 19.56 -10.52
N SER A 21 23.20 19.64 -11.73
CA SER A 21 23.65 18.79 -12.85
C SER A 21 25.09 19.07 -13.29
N ALA A 22 25.58 20.30 -13.11
CA ALA A 22 26.97 20.63 -13.42
C ALA A 22 27.96 20.10 -12.37
N LYS A 23 27.52 19.89 -11.12
CA LYS A 23 28.37 19.46 -10.01
C LYS A 23 28.35 17.95 -9.77
N SER A 24 27.34 17.23 -10.26
CA SER A 24 27.13 15.84 -9.87
C SER A 24 26.35 15.02 -10.89
N ASP A 25 26.82 13.79 -11.12
CA ASP A 25 26.22 12.80 -12.01
C ASP A 25 24.88 12.23 -11.51
N LEU A 26 24.50 12.55 -10.27
CA LEU A 26 23.22 12.17 -9.67
C LEU A 26 22.04 12.97 -10.22
N PHE A 27 22.33 14.05 -10.95
CA PHE A 27 21.36 15.04 -11.40
C PHE A 27 21.45 15.21 -12.91
N GLU A 28 20.32 15.48 -13.54
CA GLU A 28 20.27 15.83 -14.96
C GLU A 28 19.26 16.95 -15.15
N HIS A 29 19.68 18.02 -15.83
CA HIS A 29 18.76 19.11 -16.15
C HIS A 29 17.94 18.77 -17.40
N GLY A 30 16.62 18.93 -17.31
CA GLY A 30 15.72 18.78 -18.45
C GLY A 30 14.30 18.43 -18.03
N LYS A 31 13.37 18.49 -18.99
CA LYS A 31 11.98 18.09 -18.76
C LYS A 31 11.84 16.57 -18.79
N ILE A 32 10.96 16.03 -17.96
CA ILE A 32 10.58 14.62 -17.99
C ILE A 32 9.49 14.44 -19.05
N THR A 33 9.78 13.69 -20.11
CA THR A 33 8.82 13.36 -21.18
C THR A 33 8.58 11.85 -21.25
N PRO A 34 7.49 11.39 -21.89
CA PRO A 34 7.22 9.96 -22.06
C PRO A 34 8.36 9.19 -22.76
N ALA A 35 9.06 9.84 -23.70
CA ALA A 35 10.19 9.29 -24.44
C ALA A 35 11.52 9.29 -23.65
N THR A 36 11.54 9.82 -22.43
CA THR A 36 12.78 9.92 -21.63
C THR A 36 13.23 8.51 -21.20
N LYS A 37 14.49 8.18 -21.52
CA LYS A 37 15.16 6.94 -21.09
C LYS A 37 15.19 6.84 -19.57
N GLU A 38 15.18 5.62 -19.04
CA GLU A 38 15.03 5.37 -17.60
C GLU A 38 16.11 6.02 -16.75
N TYR A 39 17.38 5.95 -17.14
CA TYR A 39 18.47 6.65 -16.44
C TYR A 39 18.24 8.17 -16.36
N SER A 40 17.94 8.81 -17.49
CA SER A 40 17.68 10.25 -17.53
C SER A 40 16.40 10.63 -16.79
N PHE A 41 15.38 9.77 -16.84
CA PHE A 41 14.15 9.94 -16.08
C PHE A 41 14.44 10.00 -14.58
N ILE A 42 15.23 9.07 -14.05
CA ILE A 42 15.60 8.99 -12.63
C ILE A 42 16.38 10.24 -12.22
N ARG A 43 17.40 10.63 -12.99
CA ARG A 43 18.24 11.80 -12.67
C ARG A 43 17.49 13.12 -12.75
N ARG A 44 16.67 13.33 -13.79
CA ARG A 44 15.82 14.53 -13.92
C ARG A 44 14.80 14.62 -12.78
N LEU A 45 14.22 13.48 -12.38
CA LEU A 45 13.31 13.43 -11.24
C LEU A 45 14.03 13.76 -9.92
N ASN A 46 15.24 13.23 -9.74
CA ASN A 46 16.09 13.57 -8.59
C ASN A 46 16.42 15.07 -8.56
N THR A 47 16.72 15.66 -9.72
CA THR A 47 16.93 17.11 -9.83
C THR A 47 15.69 17.90 -9.42
N LEU A 48 14.48 17.51 -9.84
CA LEU A 48 13.25 18.19 -9.43
C LEU A 48 13.05 18.20 -7.91
N VAL A 49 13.29 17.07 -7.25
CA VAL A 49 13.15 16.96 -5.78
C VAL A 49 14.16 17.85 -5.05
N HIS A 50 15.37 17.99 -5.60
CA HIS A 50 16.47 18.69 -4.94
C HIS A 50 16.63 20.16 -5.34
N ALA A 51 16.14 20.58 -6.51
CA ALA A 51 16.24 21.96 -6.99
C ALA A 51 15.43 22.93 -6.12
N GLY A 52 14.42 22.45 -5.40
CA GLY A 52 13.59 23.24 -4.49
C GLY A 52 14.25 23.63 -3.16
N SER A 53 15.47 23.16 -2.84
CA SER A 53 16.16 23.59 -1.62
C SER A 53 17.58 24.09 -1.85
N GLN A 54 17.82 25.31 -1.37
CA GLN A 54 19.07 26.05 -1.48
C GLN A 54 20.16 25.51 -0.55
N ALA A 55 19.81 24.65 0.42
CA ALA A 55 20.71 24.18 1.48
C ALA A 55 21.80 23.19 1.01
N TRP A 56 21.73 22.69 -0.23
CA TRP A 56 22.61 21.62 -0.69
C TRP A 56 23.70 22.06 -1.67
N ALA A 57 23.69 23.31 -2.13
CA ALA A 57 24.55 23.76 -3.23
C ALA A 57 26.05 23.60 -2.94
N ASP A 58 26.45 23.57 -1.66
CA ASP A 58 27.85 23.62 -1.27
C ASP A 58 28.49 22.24 -0.99
N ASN A 59 27.69 21.19 -0.76
CA ASN A 59 28.19 19.86 -0.37
C ASN A 59 27.49 18.70 -1.12
N VAL A 60 27.40 18.82 -2.44
CA VAL A 60 26.83 17.79 -3.31
C VAL A 60 27.90 16.73 -3.63
N PRO A 61 27.64 15.43 -3.44
CA PRO A 61 28.57 14.38 -3.87
C PRO A 61 28.65 14.34 -5.40
N ALA A 62 29.85 14.19 -5.97
CA ALA A 62 30.05 14.23 -7.42
C ALA A 62 29.38 13.05 -8.14
N ASN A 63 29.35 11.87 -7.51
CA ASN A 63 28.74 10.67 -8.09
C ASN A 63 28.09 9.80 -7.01
N LEU A 64 27.61 8.62 -7.42
CA LEU A 64 26.92 7.68 -6.54
C LEU A 64 27.84 7.06 -5.49
N GLU A 65 29.11 6.78 -5.82
CA GLU A 65 30.09 6.25 -4.86
C GLU A 65 30.44 7.29 -3.79
N ASP A 66 30.58 8.56 -4.16
CA ASP A 66 30.83 9.67 -3.21
C ASP A 66 29.63 9.96 -2.32
N ALA A 67 28.43 9.63 -2.80
CA ALA A 67 27.21 9.76 -2.03
C ALA A 67 27.03 8.64 -1.00
N ILE A 68 27.88 7.62 -1.00
CA ILE A 68 27.85 6.54 -0.02
C ILE A 68 28.85 6.83 1.10
N ARG A 69 28.34 6.89 2.32
CA ARG A 69 29.12 7.01 3.54
C ARG A 69 29.68 5.65 3.92
N ALA A 70 30.98 5.46 3.68
CA ALA A 70 31.65 4.17 3.89
C ALA A 70 31.61 3.70 5.36
N ASP A 71 31.69 4.62 6.31
CA ASP A 71 31.61 4.37 7.75
C ASP A 71 30.25 3.79 8.18
N LYS A 72 29.16 4.36 7.67
CA LYS A 72 27.79 3.99 8.07
C LYS A 72 27.10 3.04 7.10
N LYS A 73 27.69 2.79 5.94
CA LYS A 73 27.07 2.09 4.79
C LYS A 73 25.72 2.73 4.40
N GLU A 74 25.64 4.05 4.55
CA GLU A 74 24.44 4.85 4.34
C GLU A 74 24.58 5.69 3.07
N SER A 75 23.52 5.71 2.28
CA SER A 75 23.41 6.65 1.16
C SER A 75 23.03 8.05 1.66
N ARG A 76 23.63 9.08 1.08
CA ARG A 76 23.24 10.48 1.33
C ARG A 76 21.89 10.78 0.67
N PRO A 77 21.11 11.75 1.18
CA PRO A 77 19.78 12.08 0.66
C PRO A 77 19.71 12.35 -0.86
N GLN A 78 20.80 12.83 -1.46
CA GLN A 78 20.93 13.11 -2.90
C GLN A 78 20.97 11.85 -3.78
N ALA A 79 21.35 10.70 -3.22
CA ALA A 79 21.50 9.44 -3.94
C ALA A 79 20.34 8.47 -3.73
N GLU A 80 19.56 8.63 -2.66
CA GLU A 80 18.55 7.64 -2.27
C GLU A 80 17.49 7.40 -3.34
N LEU A 81 16.98 8.46 -3.98
CA LEU A 81 16.00 8.31 -5.06
C LEU A 81 16.62 7.70 -6.32
N VAL A 82 17.90 7.95 -6.56
CA VAL A 82 18.65 7.36 -7.68
C VAL A 82 18.83 5.86 -7.46
N LEU A 83 19.28 5.45 -6.28
CA LEU A 83 19.43 4.04 -5.90
C LEU A 83 18.10 3.30 -5.98
N PHE A 84 17.04 3.87 -5.40
CA PHE A 84 15.71 3.28 -5.48
C PHE A 84 15.22 3.20 -6.93
N GLY A 85 15.47 4.24 -7.74
CA GLY A 85 15.13 4.25 -9.16
C GLY A 85 15.86 3.18 -9.97
N HIS A 86 17.15 2.98 -9.72
CA HIS A 86 17.95 1.93 -10.35
C HIS A 86 17.40 0.55 -10.02
N TRP A 87 17.19 0.28 -8.73
CA TRP A 87 16.57 -0.97 -8.28
C TRP A 87 15.18 -1.19 -8.92
N LEU A 88 14.36 -0.14 -9.00
CA LEU A 88 12.98 -0.21 -9.45
C LEU A 88 12.84 -0.39 -10.96
N LEU A 89 13.63 0.34 -11.76
CA LEU A 89 13.45 0.43 -13.22
C LEU A 89 14.50 -0.36 -14.00
N LEU A 90 15.75 -0.40 -13.52
CA LEU A 90 16.89 -0.87 -14.32
C LEU A 90 17.35 -2.28 -13.92
N GLU A 91 17.38 -2.59 -12.63
CA GLU A 91 17.96 -3.85 -12.11
C GLU A 91 16.95 -5.00 -12.05
N GLY A 92 15.72 -4.77 -12.50
CA GLY A 92 14.67 -5.81 -12.50
C GLY A 92 14.08 -6.11 -11.12
N ARG A 93 14.39 -5.30 -10.09
CA ARG A 93 13.89 -5.42 -8.69
C ARG A 93 14.31 -6.74 -8.03
N PRO A 94 15.62 -7.00 -7.86
CA PRO A 94 16.10 -8.19 -7.17
C PRO A 94 15.47 -8.31 -5.78
N GLY A 95 15.08 -9.53 -5.40
CA GLY A 95 14.40 -9.83 -4.14
C GLY A 95 12.89 -9.57 -4.12
N LEU A 96 12.32 -8.92 -5.15
CA LEU A 96 10.87 -8.72 -5.22
C LEU A 96 10.17 -9.95 -5.82
N GLN A 97 9.27 -10.55 -5.04
CA GLN A 97 8.46 -11.67 -5.49
C GLN A 97 7.52 -11.25 -6.63
N LYS A 98 7.43 -12.07 -7.69
CA LYS A 98 6.50 -11.85 -8.80
C LYS A 98 5.07 -11.84 -8.26
N THR A 99 4.41 -10.68 -8.35
CA THR A 99 3.00 -10.58 -7.97
C THR A 99 2.12 -10.92 -9.17
N SER A 100 1.06 -11.69 -8.95
CA SER A 100 0.03 -11.91 -9.97
C SER A 100 -0.78 -10.63 -10.22
N GLY A 101 -1.22 -10.44 -11.47
CA GLY A 101 -2.06 -9.32 -11.88
C GLY A 101 -1.35 -8.27 -12.73
N LYS A 102 -2.01 -7.13 -12.93
CA LYS A 102 -1.49 -6.03 -13.74
C LYS A 102 -0.25 -5.43 -13.09
N THR A 103 0.84 -5.33 -13.85
CA THR A 103 2.05 -4.64 -13.41
C THR A 103 1.73 -3.17 -13.13
N PRO A 104 2.12 -2.64 -11.97
CA PRO A 104 1.93 -1.23 -11.71
C PRO A 104 2.88 -0.40 -12.58
N ASP A 105 2.49 0.85 -12.86
CA ASP A 105 3.38 1.80 -13.51
C ASP A 105 4.48 2.23 -12.53
N TYR A 106 5.68 1.71 -12.75
CA TYR A 106 6.83 1.96 -11.88
C TYR A 106 7.38 3.39 -12.01
N LYS A 107 7.25 4.05 -13.17
CA LYS A 107 7.65 5.44 -13.33
C LYS A 107 6.75 6.35 -12.49
N GLU A 108 5.45 6.08 -12.50
CA GLU A 108 4.47 6.77 -11.67
C GLU A 108 4.67 6.52 -10.17
N ILE A 109 5.04 5.30 -9.78
CA ILE A 109 5.41 5.01 -8.39
C ILE A 109 6.66 5.79 -7.99
N LEU A 110 7.68 5.85 -8.84
CA LEU A 110 8.90 6.60 -8.54
C LEU A 110 8.60 8.10 -8.38
N LYS A 111 7.72 8.68 -9.22
CA LYS A 111 7.21 10.05 -9.05
C LYS A 111 6.48 10.24 -7.71
N CYS A 112 5.69 9.26 -7.26
CA CYS A 112 5.03 9.34 -5.95
C CYS A 112 6.03 9.33 -4.79
N VAL A 113 7.08 8.50 -4.86
CA VAL A 113 8.17 8.50 -3.86
C VAL A 113 8.89 9.85 -3.86
N ALA A 114 9.19 10.40 -5.04
CA ALA A 114 9.77 11.73 -5.20
C ALA A 114 8.91 12.83 -4.56
N ALA A 115 7.58 12.79 -4.77
CA ALA A 115 6.65 13.72 -4.14
C ALA A 115 6.63 13.59 -2.60
N CYS A 116 6.70 12.36 -2.06
CA CYS A 116 6.83 12.15 -0.61
C CYS A 116 8.13 12.74 -0.05
N LEU A 117 9.26 12.51 -0.71
CA LEU A 117 10.56 13.06 -0.29
C LEU A 117 10.54 14.60 -0.30
N PHE A 118 9.99 15.19 -1.36
CA PHE A 118 9.79 16.63 -1.45
C PHE A 118 8.90 17.16 -0.30
N GLY A 119 7.81 16.46 -0.02
CA GLY A 119 6.85 16.81 1.03
C GLY A 119 7.43 16.77 2.44
N LEU A 120 8.13 15.69 2.80
CA LEU A 120 8.79 15.54 4.10
C LEU A 120 9.79 16.67 4.35
N ARG A 121 10.63 16.98 3.36
CA ARG A 121 11.60 18.08 3.47
C ARG A 121 10.93 19.45 3.58
N SER A 122 9.84 19.65 2.84
CA SER A 122 9.05 20.88 2.94
C SER A 122 8.45 21.07 4.33
N ARG A 123 7.98 19.98 4.96
CA ARG A 123 7.49 20.00 6.35
C ARG A 123 8.60 20.37 7.33
N GLU A 124 9.78 19.74 7.23
CA GLU A 124 10.92 20.06 8.10
C GLU A 124 11.39 21.51 7.97
N ARG A 125 11.44 22.04 6.74
CA ARG A 125 11.82 23.44 6.50
C ARG A 125 10.84 24.39 7.15
N ARG A 126 9.53 24.13 7.02
CA ARG A 126 8.48 24.94 7.65
C ARG A 126 8.58 24.89 9.18
N ALA A 127 8.83 23.71 9.76
CA ALA A 127 9.03 23.56 11.20
C ALA A 127 10.22 24.40 11.71
N ARG A 128 11.39 24.28 11.05
CA ARG A 128 12.59 25.06 11.41
C ARG A 128 12.38 26.57 11.29
N ASN A 129 11.68 27.02 10.25
CA ASN A 129 11.38 28.44 10.08
C ASN A 129 10.42 28.95 11.17
N LYS A 130 9.42 28.15 11.54
CA LYS A 130 8.52 28.48 12.64
C LYS A 130 9.28 28.64 13.96
N ASP A 131 10.15 27.70 14.30
CA ASP A 131 10.95 27.75 15.52
C ASP A 131 11.88 28.99 15.55
N ARG A 132 12.45 29.37 14.41
CA ARG A 132 13.27 30.59 14.29
C ARG A 132 12.45 31.85 14.54
N LEU A 133 11.26 31.95 13.97
CA LEU A 133 10.38 33.11 14.15
C LEU A 133 9.88 33.23 15.59
N VAL A 134 9.56 32.10 16.24
CA VAL A 134 9.18 32.06 17.66
C VAL A 134 10.33 32.53 18.56
N ARG A 135 11.57 32.09 18.30
CA ARG A 135 12.75 32.55 19.05
C ARG A 135 13.11 34.01 18.80
N ALA A 136 12.78 34.54 17.63
CA ALA A 136 13.02 35.93 17.27
C ALA A 136 11.99 36.92 17.85
N GLY A 137 11.07 36.48 18.72
CA GLY A 137 10.12 37.34 19.42
C GLY A 137 9.02 37.92 18.52
N SER A 138 8.82 37.39 17.31
CA SER A 138 7.79 37.87 16.39
C SER A 138 6.40 37.34 16.82
N THR A 139 5.57 38.22 17.35
CA THR A 139 4.19 37.96 17.82
C THR A 139 3.16 37.78 16.69
N ASP A 140 3.51 38.13 15.44
CA ASP A 140 2.61 38.06 14.28
C ASP A 140 2.23 36.63 13.84
N VAL A 141 2.88 35.60 14.41
CA VAL A 141 2.65 34.19 14.02
C VAL A 141 1.45 33.58 14.77
N VAL A 142 0.98 34.19 15.86
CA VAL A 142 -0.07 33.60 16.71
C VAL A 142 -1.47 33.72 16.10
N ASN A 143 -1.73 34.73 15.24
CA ASN A 143 -3.08 35.03 14.73
C ASN A 143 -3.41 34.47 13.33
N ARG A 144 -2.48 33.81 12.63
CA ARG A 144 -2.79 33.06 11.38
C ARG A 144 -2.96 31.57 11.64
N SER A 145 -3.81 31.25 12.61
CA SER A 145 -4.17 29.91 13.03
C SER A 145 -5.22 29.27 12.10
N SER A 146 -4.84 29.05 10.84
CA SER A 146 -5.50 28.07 9.95
C SER A 146 -4.52 27.03 9.40
N LEU A 147 -3.31 26.96 9.97
CA LEU A 147 -2.29 25.97 9.63
C LEU A 147 -2.17 24.91 10.74
N PRO A 148 -2.13 23.60 10.40
CA PRO A 148 -2.12 22.53 11.38
C PRO A 148 -1.00 22.71 12.41
N ARG A 149 -1.34 22.56 13.70
CA ARG A 149 -0.37 22.61 14.81
C ARG A 149 0.78 21.60 14.58
N PRO A 150 2.04 21.94 14.90
CA PRO A 150 3.18 21.01 14.77
C PRO A 150 3.27 19.99 15.92
N ASN A 151 2.37 20.06 16.91
CA ASN A 151 2.45 19.20 18.09
C ASN A 151 1.33 18.16 18.07
N SER A 152 1.63 17.01 17.46
CA SER A 152 1.26 15.65 17.87
C SER A 152 1.14 14.75 16.62
N ARG A 153 1.78 13.58 16.71
CA ARG A 153 1.87 12.50 15.71
C ARG A 153 2.92 12.72 14.61
N LYS A 154 3.77 11.70 14.43
CA LYS A 154 4.42 11.39 13.14
C LYS A 154 3.32 11.52 12.09
N GLN A 155 3.30 12.63 11.34
CA GLN A 155 2.15 12.93 10.48
C GLN A 155 2.21 12.02 9.26
N ASP A 156 1.35 11.02 9.24
CA ASP A 156 1.15 10.15 8.10
C ASP A 156 1.01 10.97 6.82
N ILE A 157 1.64 10.51 5.74
CA ILE A 157 1.44 11.09 4.40
C ILE A 157 0.09 10.61 3.90
N THR A 158 -0.84 11.54 3.76
CA THR A 158 -2.17 11.26 3.21
C THR A 158 -2.18 11.40 1.69
N LYS A 159 -3.22 10.89 1.04
CA LYS A 159 -3.46 11.10 -0.39
C LYS A 159 -3.71 12.56 -0.78
N HIS A 160 -4.16 13.37 0.17
CA HIS A 160 -4.33 14.82 -0.03
C HIS A 160 -2.98 15.54 -0.02
N ASP A 161 -2.07 15.15 0.89
CA ASP A 161 -0.69 15.65 0.88
C ASP A 161 -0.01 15.34 -0.46
N LEU A 162 -0.13 14.09 -0.93
CA LEU A 162 0.42 13.68 -2.22
C LEU A 162 -0.14 14.51 -3.38
N ARG A 163 -1.44 14.77 -3.41
CA ARG A 163 -2.05 15.65 -4.42
C ARG A 163 -1.40 17.02 -4.43
N ASP A 164 -1.26 17.63 -3.26
CA ASP A 164 -0.76 19.00 -3.15
C ASP A 164 0.73 19.10 -3.49
N TRP A 165 1.53 18.09 -3.12
CA TRP A 165 2.94 18.00 -3.50
C TRP A 165 3.13 17.62 -4.97
N TRP A 166 2.22 16.82 -5.54
CA TRP A 166 2.25 16.48 -6.95
C TRP A 166 2.08 17.72 -7.83
N ALA A 167 1.09 18.56 -7.51
CA ALA A 167 0.87 19.82 -8.20
C ALA A 167 2.09 20.74 -8.10
N GLN A 168 2.72 20.83 -6.93
CA GLN A 168 3.92 21.64 -6.73
C GLN A 168 5.15 21.13 -7.50
N LEU A 169 5.34 19.81 -7.58
CA LEU A 169 6.55 19.21 -8.15
C LEU A 169 6.47 19.02 -9.66
N PHE A 170 5.28 18.74 -10.19
CA PHE A 170 5.07 18.37 -11.59
C PHE A 170 4.22 19.37 -12.38
N ASP A 171 3.64 20.38 -11.74
CA ASP A 171 2.67 21.31 -12.36
C ASP A 171 1.48 20.55 -13.00
N GLU A 172 1.10 19.43 -12.39
CA GLU A 172 0.01 18.56 -12.83
C GLU A 172 -1.07 18.49 -11.75
N SER A 173 -2.34 18.66 -12.13
CA SER A 173 -3.46 18.46 -11.20
C SER A 173 -3.98 17.03 -11.28
N ARG A 174 -4.14 16.38 -10.13
CA ARG A 174 -4.69 15.01 -10.01
C ARG A 174 -5.69 14.91 -8.88
N LYS A 175 -6.57 13.90 -8.92
CA LYS A 175 -7.50 13.66 -7.81
C LYS A 175 -6.80 12.87 -6.72
N ALA A 176 -7.18 13.12 -5.46
CA ALA A 176 -6.60 12.40 -4.33
C ALA A 176 -6.83 10.87 -4.42
N SER A 177 -7.97 10.45 -4.98
CA SER A 177 -8.29 9.04 -5.27
C SER A 177 -7.29 8.35 -6.19
N ASP A 178 -6.62 9.10 -7.06
CA ASP A 178 -5.68 8.55 -8.02
C ASP A 178 -4.45 7.96 -7.32
N PHE A 179 -4.16 8.37 -6.08
CA PHE A 179 -2.99 7.94 -5.33
C PHE A 179 -3.21 6.68 -4.49
N ASP A 180 -4.45 6.21 -4.29
CA ASP A 180 -4.76 5.08 -3.41
C ASP A 180 -4.00 3.80 -3.83
N ALA A 181 -4.04 3.47 -5.12
CA ALA A 181 -3.32 2.32 -5.68
C ALA A 181 -1.78 2.48 -5.65
N LYS A 182 -1.28 3.72 -5.76
CA LYS A 182 0.16 4.02 -5.77
C LYS A 182 0.73 3.92 -4.36
N LEU A 183 0.04 4.47 -3.36
CA LEU A 183 0.36 4.30 -1.94
C LEU A 183 0.42 2.82 -1.55
N LYS A 184 -0.57 2.02 -1.98
CA LYS A 184 -0.54 0.56 -1.76
C LYS A 184 0.69 -0.10 -2.39
N SER A 185 1.08 0.34 -3.60
CA SER A 185 2.26 -0.18 -4.28
C SER A 185 3.56 0.23 -3.59
N MET A 186 3.66 1.47 -3.12
CA MET A 186 4.81 1.98 -2.35
C MET A 186 4.99 1.19 -1.05
N ARG A 187 3.93 0.96 -0.29
CA ARG A 187 3.96 0.13 0.94
C ARG A 187 4.47 -1.29 0.71
N ARG A 188 4.37 -1.82 -0.51
CA ARG A 188 4.93 -3.12 -0.89
C ARG A 188 6.37 -3.02 -1.39
N LEU A 189 6.69 -2.00 -2.17
CA LEU A 189 7.98 -1.88 -2.87
C LEU A 189 9.09 -1.34 -1.97
N LEU A 190 8.80 -0.34 -1.12
CA LEU A 190 9.81 0.27 -0.26
C LEU A 190 10.41 -0.74 0.75
N PRO A 191 9.62 -1.61 1.43
CA PRO A 191 10.21 -2.63 2.30
C PRO A 191 11.09 -3.63 1.54
N ALA A 192 10.69 -4.02 0.31
CA ALA A 192 11.47 -4.95 -0.52
C ALA A 192 12.81 -4.34 -0.92
N TYR A 193 12.83 -3.07 -1.32
CA TYR A 193 14.06 -2.32 -1.59
C TYR A 193 14.96 -2.21 -0.35
N LEU A 194 14.40 -1.83 0.80
CA LEU A 194 15.16 -1.72 2.04
C LEU A 194 15.71 -3.08 2.50
N SER A 195 14.98 -4.17 2.27
CA SER A 195 15.47 -5.52 2.52
C SER A 195 16.62 -5.89 1.57
N HIS A 196 16.55 -5.47 0.31
CA HIS A 196 17.61 -5.69 -0.67
C HIS A 196 18.89 -4.90 -0.34
N LEU A 197 18.78 -3.68 0.18
CA LEU A 197 19.96 -2.98 0.71
C LEU A 197 20.56 -3.75 1.89
N LYS A 198 19.72 -4.21 2.82
CA LYS A 198 20.16 -4.95 4.02
C LYS A 198 20.86 -6.27 3.71
N SER A 199 20.63 -6.91 2.57
CA SER A 199 21.39 -8.11 2.18
C SER A 199 22.87 -7.81 1.88
N GLY A 200 23.27 -6.53 1.78
CA GLY A 200 24.65 -6.12 1.58
C GLY A 200 25.18 -6.40 0.16
N THR A 201 24.30 -6.82 -0.74
CA THR A 201 24.61 -7.15 -2.14
C THR A 201 24.73 -5.92 -3.03
N VAL A 202 24.30 -4.75 -2.56
CA VAL A 202 24.33 -3.50 -3.34
C VAL A 202 25.67 -2.81 -3.12
N THR A 203 26.48 -2.78 -4.17
CA THR A 203 27.76 -2.09 -4.20
C THR A 203 27.82 -1.09 -5.35
N HIS A 204 28.43 0.05 -5.09
CA HIS A 204 28.78 1.03 -6.13
C HIS A 204 30.24 1.39 -5.97
N GLY A 205 31.03 1.05 -6.99
CA GLY A 205 32.48 1.04 -6.90
C GLY A 205 32.94 0.11 -5.78
N SER A 206 33.71 0.65 -4.84
CA SER A 206 34.26 -0.09 -3.70
C SER A 206 33.34 -0.11 -2.46
N LYS A 207 32.22 0.63 -2.48
CA LYS A 207 31.39 0.87 -1.29
C LYS A 207 30.08 0.10 -1.31
N SER A 208 29.73 -0.51 -0.19
CA SER A 208 28.45 -1.18 0.03
C SER A 208 27.40 -0.22 0.61
N VAL A 209 26.16 -0.32 0.15
CA VAL A 209 25.00 0.41 0.72
C VAL A 209 24.08 -0.55 1.42
N THR A 210 23.82 -0.32 2.70
CA THR A 210 22.86 -1.13 3.48
C THR A 210 21.67 -0.35 4.00
N LYS A 211 21.71 0.99 3.88
CA LYS A 211 20.70 1.89 4.45
C LYS A 211 20.37 3.06 3.53
N SER A 212 19.08 3.42 3.54
CA SER A 212 18.49 4.55 2.82
C SER A 212 17.55 5.29 3.79
N PRO A 213 18.08 6.21 4.62
CA PRO A 213 17.32 6.87 5.68
C PRO A 213 16.07 7.63 5.23
N GLU A 214 16.15 8.41 4.14
CA GLU A 214 15.01 9.19 3.65
C GLU A 214 13.91 8.29 3.05
N ILE A 215 14.29 7.22 2.34
CA ILE A 215 13.33 6.22 1.84
C ILE A 215 12.68 5.46 3.01
N HIS A 216 13.43 5.18 4.07
CA HIS A 216 12.87 4.64 5.31
C HIS A 216 11.87 5.62 5.94
N ALA A 217 12.20 6.92 6.02
CA ALA A 217 11.29 7.93 6.54
C ALA A 217 10.01 8.06 5.69
N VAL A 218 10.11 7.92 4.36
CA VAL A 218 8.93 7.83 3.49
C VAL A 218 8.10 6.59 3.83
N LEU A 219 8.73 5.43 4.00
CA LEU A 219 8.03 4.20 4.39
C LEU A 219 7.29 4.38 5.72
N ASP A 220 7.95 4.92 6.74
CA ASP A 220 7.36 5.15 8.05
C ASP A 220 6.14 6.08 7.93
N ALA A 221 6.28 7.17 7.17
CA ALA A 221 5.24 8.16 7.00
C ALA A 221 4.04 7.66 6.17
N ILE A 222 4.22 6.73 5.22
CA ILE A 222 3.08 6.16 4.47
C ILE A 222 2.46 4.94 5.17
N SER A 223 3.20 4.25 6.04
CA SER A 223 2.75 3.02 6.68
C SER A 223 1.82 3.29 7.86
N GLY A 224 1.90 4.48 8.45
CA GLY A 224 1.00 4.89 9.54
C GLY A 224 0.97 3.84 10.64
N GLU A 225 2.12 3.58 11.27
CA GLU A 225 2.14 2.65 12.40
C GLU A 225 1.42 3.27 13.61
N LYS A 226 0.21 2.77 13.87
CA LYS A 226 0.00 2.13 15.16
C LYS A 226 0.88 0.89 15.19
N ASP A 227 1.64 0.72 16.27
CA ASP A 227 2.19 -0.56 16.69
C ASP A 227 1.08 -1.62 16.72
N ILE A 228 0.86 -2.27 15.59
CA ILE A 228 0.35 -3.62 15.53
C ILE A 228 1.29 -4.30 14.55
N GLN A 229 2.47 -4.63 15.03
CA GLN A 229 3.22 -5.74 14.46
C GLN A 229 2.24 -6.94 14.45
N PRO A 230 1.87 -7.52 13.30
CA PRO A 230 1.56 -8.93 13.34
C PRO A 230 2.86 -9.57 13.81
N ALA A 231 2.82 -10.21 14.98
CA ALA A 231 3.95 -10.88 15.59
C ALA A 231 4.77 -11.57 14.50
N ARG A 232 6.08 -11.29 14.47
CA ARG A 232 7.05 -12.10 13.72
C ARG A 232 6.70 -13.56 13.97
N GLN A 233 6.16 -14.23 12.96
CA GLN A 233 6.10 -15.68 12.95
C GLN A 233 7.56 -16.14 12.88
N GLN A 234 8.09 -16.46 14.06
CA GLN A 234 9.27 -17.30 14.18
C GLN A 234 9.04 -18.56 13.35
N ALA A 235 10.13 -19.06 12.74
CA ALA A 235 10.16 -20.19 11.82
C ALA A 235 9.08 -21.23 12.13
N GLN A 236 8.14 -21.40 11.19
CA GLN A 236 7.11 -22.41 11.33
C GLN A 236 7.79 -23.79 11.49
N PRO A 237 7.44 -24.57 12.52
CA PRO A 237 7.70 -26.01 12.48
C PRO A 237 7.02 -26.59 11.24
N LEU A 238 7.62 -27.66 10.68
CA LEU A 238 7.05 -28.42 9.56
C LEU A 238 5.52 -28.56 9.73
N PRO A 239 4.72 -28.29 8.67
CA PRO A 239 3.28 -28.21 8.80
C PRO A 239 2.75 -29.57 9.28
N VAL A 240 2.32 -29.62 10.54
CA VAL A 240 1.52 -30.71 11.04
C VAL A 240 0.17 -30.60 10.31
N PRO A 241 -0.26 -31.63 9.55
CA PRO A 241 -1.54 -31.58 8.89
C PRO A 241 -2.64 -31.36 9.94
N ALA A 242 -3.42 -30.30 9.77
CA ALA A 242 -4.55 -30.01 10.64
C ALA A 242 -5.49 -31.23 10.64
N LYS A 243 -5.71 -31.84 11.80
CA LYS A 243 -6.78 -32.85 11.96
C LYS A 243 -8.09 -32.13 11.70
N THR A 244 -8.75 -32.49 10.60
CA THR A 244 -9.98 -31.86 10.13
C THR A 244 -11.16 -32.60 10.74
N ALA A 245 -11.85 -31.97 11.69
CA ALA A 245 -13.16 -32.40 12.13
C ALA A 245 -14.23 -31.55 11.43
N PRO A 246 -15.34 -32.15 10.96
CA PRO A 246 -16.50 -31.38 10.54
C PRO A 246 -17.02 -30.53 11.71
N PHE A 247 -17.62 -29.39 11.39
CA PHE A 247 -18.22 -28.51 12.39
C PHE A 247 -19.55 -27.95 11.88
N SER A 248 -20.42 -27.60 12.81
CA SER A 248 -21.78 -27.16 12.53
C SER A 248 -21.99 -25.75 13.07
N ILE A 249 -22.70 -24.91 12.29
CA ILE A 249 -23.07 -23.55 12.69
C ILE A 249 -24.59 -23.52 12.91
N PRO A 250 -25.06 -23.12 14.11
CA PRO A 250 -26.49 -22.94 14.34
C PRO A 250 -27.00 -21.73 13.55
N LEU A 251 -28.09 -21.91 12.81
CA LEU A 251 -28.80 -20.82 12.14
C LEU A 251 -29.86 -20.29 13.10
N SER A 252 -29.48 -19.28 13.89
CA SER A 252 -30.38 -18.58 14.79
C SER A 252 -30.95 -17.32 14.13
N TYR A 253 -32.21 -17.00 14.44
CA TYR A 253 -32.78 -15.69 14.15
C TYR A 253 -32.13 -14.61 15.01
N SER A 254 -32.14 -13.35 14.56
CA SER A 254 -31.50 -12.27 15.30
C SER A 254 -32.26 -11.91 16.59
N SER A 255 -33.57 -12.21 16.63
CA SER A 255 -34.39 -12.08 17.82
C SER A 255 -35.51 -13.15 17.91
N PRO A 256 -36.06 -13.40 19.12
CA PRO A 256 -37.22 -14.26 19.28
C PRO A 256 -38.47 -13.75 18.54
N ALA A 257 -38.63 -12.43 18.42
CA ALA A 257 -39.74 -11.82 17.68
C ALA A 257 -39.68 -12.15 16.19
N GLU A 258 -38.49 -12.02 15.59
CA GLU A 258 -38.26 -12.41 14.19
C GLU A 258 -38.45 -13.92 13.98
N LYS A 259 -38.03 -14.77 14.93
CA LYS A 259 -38.27 -16.22 14.86
C LYS A 259 -39.76 -16.52 14.72
N ILE A 260 -40.62 -15.81 15.47
CA ILE A 260 -42.07 -15.99 15.44
C ILE A 260 -42.65 -15.46 14.12
N GLU A 261 -42.20 -14.30 13.67
CA GLU A 261 -42.64 -13.66 12.41
C GLU A 261 -42.34 -14.55 11.20
N TYR A 262 -41.11 -15.06 11.09
CA TYR A 262 -40.65 -15.78 9.90
C TYR A 262 -41.01 -17.27 9.87
N ARG A 263 -41.31 -17.91 11.03
CA ARG A 263 -41.70 -19.35 11.04
C ARG A 263 -43.18 -19.60 10.84
N ALA A 264 -44.03 -18.59 11.01
CA ALA A 264 -45.48 -18.72 10.93
C ALA A 264 -46.04 -19.93 11.73
N LEU A 265 -47.33 -20.24 11.58
CA LEU A 265 -48.00 -21.34 12.32
C LEU A 265 -47.46 -22.73 11.97
N SER A 266 -46.86 -22.92 10.80
CA SER A 266 -46.44 -24.23 10.28
C SER A 266 -45.07 -24.72 10.78
N GLY A 267 -44.32 -23.88 11.50
CA GLY A 267 -42.94 -24.19 11.95
C GLY A 267 -42.66 -23.88 13.43
N LYS A 268 -43.68 -23.63 14.25
CA LYS A 268 -43.52 -23.19 15.66
C LYS A 268 -42.67 -24.13 16.51
N ASP A 269 -42.75 -25.44 16.28
CA ASP A 269 -42.03 -26.46 17.05
C ASP A 269 -40.86 -27.10 16.29
N ALA A 270 -40.50 -26.59 15.11
CA ALA A 270 -39.35 -27.11 14.37
C ALA A 270 -38.04 -26.77 15.14
N PRO A 271 -37.10 -27.72 15.31
CA PRO A 271 -35.82 -27.41 15.92
C PRO A 271 -35.04 -26.39 15.07
N ASP A 272 -34.13 -25.67 15.72
CA ASP A 272 -33.27 -24.71 15.01
C ASP A 272 -32.38 -25.43 13.99
N THR A 273 -32.33 -24.87 12.78
CA THR A 273 -31.61 -25.49 11.67
C THR A 273 -30.12 -25.27 11.84
N ASN A 274 -29.34 -26.31 11.59
CA ASN A 274 -27.89 -26.27 11.64
C ASN A 274 -27.32 -26.34 10.22
N LEU A 275 -26.32 -25.51 9.92
CA LEU A 275 -25.57 -25.59 8.68
C LEU A 275 -24.26 -26.34 8.94
N GLU A 276 -24.18 -27.57 8.46
CA GLU A 276 -23.00 -28.41 8.59
C GLU A 276 -21.97 -28.09 7.51
N TYR A 277 -20.70 -27.95 7.88
CA TYR A 277 -19.59 -27.73 6.96
C TYR A 277 -18.66 -28.93 6.94
N ARG A 278 -18.35 -29.39 5.72
CA ARG A 278 -17.33 -30.41 5.45
C ARG A 278 -16.05 -29.74 4.97
N CYS A 279 -14.93 -30.27 5.46
CA CYS A 279 -13.60 -29.93 4.99
C CYS A 279 -13.32 -30.72 3.70
N LEU A 280 -13.40 -30.07 2.54
CA LEU A 280 -13.07 -30.69 1.26
C LEU A 280 -11.63 -30.34 0.85
N PRO A 281 -10.87 -31.30 0.30
CA PRO A 281 -9.59 -31.00 -0.32
C PRO A 281 -9.80 -30.09 -1.55
N VAL A 282 -8.87 -29.16 -1.79
CA VAL A 282 -8.94 -28.24 -2.93
C VAL A 282 -8.84 -29.02 -4.23
N SER A 283 -9.91 -29.02 -5.03
CA SER A 283 -9.91 -29.62 -6.36
C SER A 283 -9.01 -28.83 -7.34
N PRO A 284 -8.29 -29.50 -8.25
CA PRO A 284 -7.49 -28.84 -9.27
C PRO A 284 -8.37 -27.94 -10.15
N THR A 285 -7.91 -26.72 -10.41
CA THR A 285 -8.63 -25.74 -11.25
C THR A 285 -8.35 -25.89 -12.74
N SER A 286 -7.56 -26.90 -13.14
CA SER A 286 -7.19 -27.17 -14.53
C SER A 286 -7.42 -28.63 -14.87
N ARG A 287 -7.77 -28.92 -16.14
CA ARG A 287 -7.87 -30.29 -16.68
C ARG A 287 -6.58 -31.10 -16.50
N SER A 288 -5.42 -30.43 -16.34
CA SER A 288 -4.12 -31.07 -16.11
C SER A 288 -3.88 -31.50 -14.65
N GLY A 289 -4.86 -31.38 -13.75
CA GLY A 289 -4.76 -31.91 -12.38
C GLY A 289 -3.80 -31.15 -11.44
N LYS A 290 -3.15 -30.07 -11.89
CA LYS A 290 -2.22 -29.29 -11.07
C LYS A 290 -2.96 -28.25 -10.22
N THR A 291 -2.88 -28.41 -8.91
CA THR A 291 -3.30 -27.41 -7.91
C THR A 291 -2.22 -26.32 -7.80
N ARG A 292 -2.63 -25.05 -7.83
CA ARG A 292 -1.68 -23.93 -7.74
C ARG A 292 -0.95 -23.93 -6.39
N PRO A 293 0.33 -23.52 -6.33
CA PRO A 293 1.12 -23.54 -5.09
C PRO A 293 0.60 -22.59 -4.00
N ASP A 294 -0.18 -21.58 -4.34
CA ASP A 294 -0.89 -20.73 -3.35
C ASP A 294 -2.08 -21.44 -2.69
N ARG A 295 -2.51 -22.58 -3.24
CA ARG A 295 -3.65 -23.39 -2.77
C ARG A 295 -3.25 -24.77 -2.25
N SER A 296 -2.02 -25.22 -2.48
CA SER A 296 -1.51 -26.46 -1.89
C SER A 296 -1.50 -26.35 -0.36
N GLY A 297 -2.10 -27.32 0.32
CA GLY A 297 -2.22 -27.33 1.79
C GLY A 297 -3.39 -26.50 2.34
N ARG A 298 -4.22 -25.89 1.48
CA ARG A 298 -5.47 -25.24 1.91
C ARG A 298 -6.63 -26.23 1.88
N ILE A 299 -7.62 -25.99 2.74
CA ILE A 299 -8.88 -26.74 2.81
C ILE A 299 -10.00 -25.81 2.32
N VAL A 300 -10.96 -26.37 1.57
CA VAL A 300 -12.20 -25.68 1.23
C VAL A 300 -13.26 -26.09 2.24
N LEU A 301 -13.84 -25.12 2.93
CA LEU A 301 -15.04 -25.36 3.72
C LEU A 301 -16.24 -25.26 2.79
N ALA A 302 -16.94 -26.37 2.61
CA ALA A 302 -18.16 -26.44 1.83
C ALA A 302 -19.31 -26.85 2.75
N PRO A 303 -20.47 -26.17 2.70
CA PRO A 303 -21.65 -26.64 3.38
C PRO A 303 -22.05 -28.00 2.79
N ASP A 304 -22.51 -28.91 3.65
CA ASP A 304 -22.92 -30.26 3.25
C ASP A 304 -24.19 -30.24 2.39
N ALA A 305 -25.02 -29.22 2.59
CA ALA A 305 -26.16 -28.97 1.73
C ALA A 305 -25.68 -28.62 0.31
N ALA A 306 -26.22 -29.30 -0.71
CA ALA A 306 -26.04 -28.97 -2.11
C ALA A 306 -26.77 -27.65 -2.44
N ILE A 307 -26.18 -26.52 -2.04
CA ILE A 307 -26.78 -25.19 -2.21
C ILE A 307 -26.88 -24.82 -3.69
N ARG A 308 -25.86 -25.20 -4.49
CA ARG A 308 -25.83 -24.95 -5.93
C ARG A 308 -26.88 -25.78 -6.65
N GLY A 309 -27.86 -25.10 -7.25
CA GLY A 309 -28.91 -25.70 -8.09
C GLY A 309 -30.28 -25.75 -7.42
N ASN A 310 -30.33 -25.77 -6.09
CA ASN A 310 -31.58 -25.89 -5.32
C ASN A 310 -32.00 -24.58 -4.64
N TYR A 311 -31.07 -23.64 -4.41
CA TYR A 311 -31.35 -22.39 -3.68
C TYR A 311 -30.91 -21.16 -4.48
N LYS A 312 -31.69 -20.09 -4.41
CA LYS A 312 -31.35 -18.78 -4.98
C LYS A 312 -30.79 -17.88 -3.86
N VAL A 313 -29.58 -17.36 -4.07
CA VAL A 313 -28.96 -16.38 -3.16
C VAL A 313 -29.49 -15.00 -3.53
N GLU A 314 -30.28 -14.37 -2.66
CA GLU A 314 -30.88 -13.05 -2.95
C GLU A 314 -30.13 -11.88 -2.32
N ALA A 315 -29.47 -12.08 -1.16
CA ALA A 315 -28.69 -11.03 -0.51
C ALA A 315 -27.48 -11.60 0.24
N LEU A 316 -26.42 -10.79 0.29
CA LEU A 316 -25.17 -11.09 0.99
C LEU A 316 -24.91 -9.95 1.98
N ILE A 317 -25.14 -10.22 3.26
CA ILE A 317 -24.98 -9.24 4.34
C ILE A 317 -23.89 -9.78 5.28
N ASP A 318 -22.81 -9.02 5.45
CA ASP A 318 -21.70 -9.28 6.39
C ASP A 318 -21.24 -10.75 6.52
N ARG A 319 -20.82 -11.34 5.39
CA ARG A 319 -20.24 -12.70 5.29
C ARG A 319 -21.18 -13.85 5.70
N ILE A 320 -22.49 -13.64 5.66
CA ILE A 320 -23.50 -14.69 5.74
C ILE A 320 -24.35 -14.63 4.46
N ALA A 321 -24.68 -15.80 3.89
CA ALA A 321 -25.54 -15.93 2.72
C ALA A 321 -26.95 -16.34 3.17
N ILE A 322 -27.96 -15.56 2.79
CA ILE A 322 -29.37 -15.92 3.00
C ILE A 322 -29.81 -16.73 1.79
N LEU A 323 -30.26 -17.96 2.04
CA LEU A 323 -30.77 -18.88 1.03
C LEU A 323 -32.29 -18.95 1.14
N VAL A 324 -32.98 -18.60 0.06
CA VAL A 324 -34.44 -18.70 -0.01
C VAL A 324 -34.78 -19.90 -0.90
N ASP A 325 -35.57 -20.82 -0.36
CA ASP A 325 -36.22 -21.88 -1.12
C ASP A 325 -37.49 -21.30 -1.78
N THR A 326 -37.65 -21.53 -3.08
CA THR A 326 -38.80 -21.04 -3.86
C THR A 326 -39.51 -22.15 -4.62
N LYS A 327 -39.27 -23.42 -4.26
CA LYS A 327 -40.05 -24.52 -4.82
C LYS A 327 -40.93 -25.14 -3.74
N GLU A 328 -42.22 -24.79 -3.79
CA GLU A 328 -43.26 -25.65 -3.25
C GLU A 328 -43.10 -27.06 -3.83
N SER A 329 -42.57 -28.00 -3.04
CA SER A 329 -42.85 -29.41 -3.24
C SER A 329 -44.10 -29.75 -2.45
N LEU A 330 -45.26 -29.42 -3.02
CA LEU A 330 -46.45 -30.23 -2.86
C LEU A 330 -46.10 -31.62 -3.40
N ASN A 331 -45.84 -32.56 -2.50
CA ASN A 331 -46.22 -33.95 -2.70
C ASN A 331 -46.40 -34.62 -1.34
N ASN A 332 -47.65 -34.53 -0.89
CA ASN A 332 -48.26 -35.47 0.03
C ASN A 332 -48.02 -36.90 -0.48
N ALA A 333 -47.28 -37.69 0.29
CA ALA A 333 -47.34 -39.15 0.24
C ALA A 333 -47.15 -39.70 1.66
N PHE A 334 -48.07 -39.35 2.55
CA PHE A 334 -48.50 -40.26 3.61
C PHE A 334 -49.99 -40.53 3.39
N CYS A 335 -50.27 -41.55 2.58
CA CYS A 335 -51.50 -42.32 2.76
C CYS A 335 -51.31 -43.15 4.03
N CYS A 336 -51.70 -42.59 5.18
CA CYS A 336 -52.31 -43.38 6.23
C CYS A 336 -53.78 -43.01 6.22
N ALA A 337 -54.58 -43.76 5.47
CA ALA A 337 -56.02 -43.83 5.70
C ALA A 337 -56.24 -45.00 6.67
N ASP A 338 -56.58 -44.61 7.90
CA ASP A 338 -57.48 -45.27 8.85
C ASP A 338 -57.78 -46.77 8.72
N ALA A 339 -57.50 -47.51 9.80
CA ALA A 339 -58.45 -48.50 10.29
C ALA A 339 -59.56 -47.77 11.07
N PRO A 340 -60.84 -48.12 10.89
CA PRO A 340 -61.46 -49.00 11.89
C PRO A 340 -62.51 -50.01 11.33
N MET A 341 -62.66 -51.08 12.13
CA MET A 341 -63.59 -52.24 12.06
C MET A 341 -63.31 -53.32 11.03
#